data_AF-A0A7S0KIM2-F1
#
_entry.id   AF-A0A7S0KIM2-F1
#
_cell.length_a   1.000
_cell.length_b   1.000
_cell.length_c   1.000
_cell.angle_alpha   90.00
_cell.angle_beta   90.00
_cell.angle_gamma   90.00
#
_symmetry.space_group_name_H-M   'P 1'
#
loop_
_entity.id
_entity.type
_entity.pdbx_description
1 polymer ?
#
loop_
_entity_poly.entity_id
_entity_poly.type
_entity_poly.pdbx_seq_one_letter_code
_entity_poly.pdbx_strand_id
1 'polypeptide(L)'
;MSPEDEATLTRMRRDVIGHGSTFSGAYGEKLMVYADWTASGRALRSVESKIRRDVLPLYANTHTSTSTTGAQSSCFRQEARQVVAQCVNARVSYSDKHSDVVIFAGSGSTGAVDRLARALGAHVPLPRGAPRRARPVVFVGPHEHHSNLLPWRESCAIVVTIPEDSRTGGPCVRALASALARYRHHPTLIGSFSAASNVTGVLADVNAITETLHLHGALAFWDYAAAAPYVEMDMNPVVFDPKTKKLNPNVYKDAMFVSPHKLPGGPGSPGVLVAKRSLFQNDVPSEPGGGTVFFVTGADHRYLSNRVEREEGGTADIVGSARAGLAFQVKAAVGAGLIARAERRLRDTLFGSLAANPRIVLLGPRTWKE
;
A
#
# COMPACT_ATOMS: atom_id res chain seq x y z
N MET A 1 1.68 -18.08 23.13
CA MET A 1 2.52 -18.32 21.94
C MET A 1 3.18 -19.68 22.10
N SER A 2 3.35 -20.43 21.01
CA SER A 2 4.06 -21.71 21.03
C SER A 2 5.59 -21.51 21.15
N PRO A 3 6.37 -22.53 21.53
CA PRO A 3 7.83 -22.46 21.46
C PRO A 3 8.36 -22.17 20.05
N GLU A 4 7.67 -22.66 19.02
CA GLU A 4 7.99 -22.41 17.61
C GLU A 4 7.75 -20.94 17.22
N ASP A 5 6.64 -20.35 17.68
CA ASP A 5 6.34 -18.92 17.50
C ASP A 5 7.50 -18.07 18.07
N GLU A 6 7.95 -18.36 19.30
CA GLU A 6 9.05 -17.64 19.95
C GLU A 6 10.39 -17.84 19.24
N ALA A 7 10.67 -19.06 18.76
CA ALA A 7 11.87 -19.34 17.99
C ALA A 7 11.89 -18.54 16.67
N THR A 8 10.75 -18.46 15.99
CA THR A 8 10.58 -17.66 14.77
C THR A 8 10.80 -16.19 15.03
N LEU A 9 10.15 -15.59 16.04
CA LEU A 9 10.37 -14.19 16.39
C LEU A 9 11.81 -13.91 16.80
N THR A 10 12.44 -14.82 17.55
CA THR A 10 13.86 -14.68 17.96
C THR A 10 14.79 -14.70 16.76
N ARG A 11 14.54 -15.59 15.79
CA ARG A 11 15.28 -15.63 14.52
C ARG A 11 15.13 -14.31 13.77
N MET A 12 13.92 -13.79 13.64
CA MET A 12 13.66 -12.50 12.96
C MET A 12 14.38 -11.33 13.65
N ARG A 13 14.35 -11.25 14.99
CA ARG A 13 15.09 -10.21 15.74
C ARG A 13 16.58 -10.25 15.47
N ARG A 14 17.20 -11.44 15.44
CA ARG A 14 18.63 -11.63 15.16
C ARG A 14 19.00 -11.31 13.71
N ASP A 15 18.04 -11.44 12.80
CA ASP A 15 18.24 -11.18 11.38
C ASP A 15 18.25 -9.68 11.05
N VAL A 16 17.72 -8.83 11.95
CA VAL A 16 17.80 -7.37 11.80
C VAL A 16 19.27 -6.91 11.75
N ILE A 17 19.63 -6.18 10.70
CA ILE A 17 20.96 -5.58 10.58
C ILE A 17 21.10 -4.49 11.64
N GLY A 18 22.19 -4.56 12.42
CA GLY A 18 22.40 -3.73 13.60
C GLY A 18 21.72 -4.24 14.87
N HIS A 19 21.21 -5.47 14.89
CA HIS A 19 20.77 -6.09 16.14
C HIS A 19 21.94 -6.16 17.13
N GLY A 20 21.71 -5.68 18.36
CA GLY A 20 22.74 -5.60 19.40
C GLY A 20 23.68 -4.42 19.28
N SER A 21 23.49 -3.53 18.30
CA SER A 21 24.28 -2.30 18.19
C SER A 21 24.04 -1.38 19.38
N THR A 22 25.10 -0.66 19.74
CA THR A 22 25.10 0.34 20.80
C THR A 22 25.33 1.74 20.23
N PHE A 23 25.09 2.76 21.03
CA PHE A 23 25.51 4.14 20.75
C PHE A 23 25.98 4.82 22.04
N SER A 24 26.92 5.75 21.90
CA SER A 24 27.39 6.57 23.01
C SER A 24 26.45 7.75 23.22
N GLY A 25 25.88 7.86 24.42
CA GLY A 25 25.07 9.00 24.84
C GLY A 25 25.65 9.70 26.06
N ALA A 26 24.93 10.72 26.56
CA ALA A 26 25.32 11.48 27.75
C ALA A 26 25.47 10.62 29.03
N TYR A 27 24.91 9.41 29.04
CA TYR A 27 24.94 8.47 30.16
C TYR A 27 25.75 7.21 29.86
N GLY A 28 26.77 7.34 29.00
CA GLY A 28 27.63 6.25 28.55
C GLY A 28 27.04 5.48 27.36
N GLU A 29 27.61 4.31 27.12
CA GLU A 29 27.15 3.40 26.07
C GLU A 29 25.76 2.84 26.41
N LYS A 30 24.86 2.86 25.42
CA LYS A 30 23.50 2.34 25.52
C LYS A 30 23.18 1.42 24.36
N LEU A 31 22.34 0.41 24.62
CA LEU A 31 21.77 -0.44 23.57
C LEU A 31 20.85 0.41 22.68
N MET A 32 20.97 0.23 21.36
CA MET A 32 20.08 0.85 20.40
C MET A 32 18.71 0.17 20.40
N VAL A 33 17.72 0.83 20.99
CA VAL A 33 16.31 0.40 20.95
C VAL A 33 15.59 1.15 19.83
N TYR A 34 15.27 0.46 18.75
CA TYR A 34 14.51 1.03 17.65
C TYR A 34 13.00 0.87 17.90
N ALA A 35 12.33 1.99 18.17
CA ALA A 35 10.90 2.06 18.47
C ALA A 35 10.11 2.89 17.44
N ASP A 36 10.64 3.03 16.22
CA ASP A 36 10.07 3.87 15.15
C ASP A 36 9.64 3.03 13.92
N TRP A 37 9.18 1.79 14.17
CA TRP A 37 8.79 0.83 13.14
C TRP A 37 7.63 1.30 12.25
N THR A 38 6.78 2.21 12.75
CA THR A 38 5.69 2.81 11.97
C THR A 38 6.19 3.76 10.88
N ALA A 39 7.35 4.41 11.08
CA ALA A 39 7.97 5.26 10.10
C ALA A 39 8.73 4.44 9.05
N SER A 40 9.55 3.48 9.47
CA SER A 40 10.28 2.58 8.56
C SER A 40 10.57 1.23 9.21
N GLY A 41 10.59 0.19 8.38
CA GLY A 41 11.17 -1.09 8.74
C GLY A 41 12.69 -0.99 8.82
N ARG A 42 13.32 -2.06 9.31
CA ARG A 42 14.78 -2.23 9.32
C ARG A 42 15.19 -3.26 8.27
N ALA A 43 16.40 -3.11 7.74
CA ALA A 43 16.97 -4.09 6.82
C ALA A 43 17.20 -5.45 7.52
N LEU A 44 17.01 -6.53 6.77
CA LEU A 44 17.23 -7.89 7.23
C LEU A 44 18.45 -8.49 6.52
N ARG A 45 19.30 -9.19 7.28
CA ARG A 45 20.52 -9.80 6.76
C ARG A 45 20.18 -10.85 5.72
N SER A 46 19.14 -11.64 5.92
CA SER A 46 18.65 -12.62 4.94
C SER A 46 18.31 -11.98 3.58
N VAL A 47 17.56 -10.88 3.59
CA VAL A 47 17.16 -10.14 2.38
C VAL A 47 18.36 -9.51 1.68
N GLU A 48 19.19 -8.75 2.40
CA GLU A 48 20.36 -8.10 1.79
C GLU A 48 21.40 -9.11 1.29
N SER A 49 21.51 -10.26 1.97
CA SER A 49 22.38 -11.34 1.50
C SER A 49 21.89 -11.98 0.20
N LYS A 50 20.57 -12.15 0.03
CA LYS A 50 19.95 -12.64 -1.21
C LYS A 50 20.17 -11.64 -2.35
N ILE A 51 19.91 -10.34 -2.10
CA ILE A 51 20.18 -9.28 -3.08
C ILE A 51 21.65 -9.29 -3.53
N ARG A 52 22.58 -9.30 -2.57
CA ARG A 52 24.02 -9.26 -2.85
C ARG A 52 24.51 -10.47 -3.64
N ARG A 53 24.05 -11.67 -3.30
CA ARG A 53 24.55 -12.91 -3.91
C ARG A 53 23.87 -13.25 -5.23
N ASP A 54 22.58 -12.95 -5.37
CA ASP A 54 21.78 -13.53 -6.45
C ASP A 54 21.25 -12.48 -7.43
N VAL A 55 20.99 -11.25 -6.98
CA VAL A 55 20.43 -10.20 -7.84
C VAL A 55 21.52 -9.33 -8.45
N LEU A 56 22.42 -8.77 -7.63
CA LEU A 56 23.44 -7.83 -8.11
C LEU A 56 24.39 -8.43 -9.16
N PRO A 57 24.86 -9.68 -9.06
CA PRO A 57 25.76 -10.25 -10.06
C PRO A 57 25.14 -10.42 -11.46
N LEU A 58 23.80 -10.48 -11.54
CA LEU A 58 23.06 -10.68 -12.78
C LEU A 58 22.30 -9.41 -13.24
N TYR A 59 22.53 -8.29 -12.55
CA TYR A 59 21.87 -7.03 -12.85
C TYR A 59 22.32 -6.46 -14.20
N ALA A 60 21.35 -6.05 -15.00
CA ALA A 60 21.51 -5.18 -16.15
C ALA A 60 20.20 -4.41 -16.40
N ASN A 61 20.27 -3.37 -17.23
CA ASN A 61 19.07 -2.64 -17.62
C ASN A 61 18.13 -3.55 -18.42
N THR A 62 16.82 -3.47 -18.16
CA THR A 62 15.78 -4.31 -18.80
C THR A 62 15.54 -3.99 -20.28
N HIS A 63 16.06 -2.88 -20.80
CA HIS A 63 15.86 -2.50 -22.21
C HIS A 63 16.57 -3.43 -23.20
N THR A 64 17.64 -4.11 -22.79
CA THR A 64 18.38 -5.05 -23.66
C THR A 64 17.96 -6.48 -23.33
N SER A 65 16.77 -6.88 -23.76
CA SER A 65 16.22 -8.21 -23.46
C SER A 65 16.94 -9.38 -24.14
N THR A 66 17.85 -9.09 -25.08
CA THR A 66 18.65 -10.10 -25.80
C THR A 66 19.88 -10.57 -25.02
N SER A 67 20.31 -9.84 -23.98
CA SER A 67 21.38 -10.28 -23.10
C SER A 67 20.84 -11.14 -21.96
N THR A 68 21.61 -12.13 -21.50
CA THR A 68 21.24 -12.99 -20.37
C THR A 68 20.92 -12.17 -19.12
N THR A 69 21.73 -11.14 -18.83
CA THR A 69 21.55 -10.29 -17.64
C THR A 69 20.35 -9.35 -17.76
N GLY A 70 20.05 -8.84 -18.96
CA GLY A 70 18.86 -8.01 -19.20
C GLY A 70 17.56 -8.81 -19.10
N ALA A 71 17.56 -10.03 -19.68
CA ALA A 71 16.47 -10.98 -19.51
C ALA A 71 16.27 -11.36 -18.04
N GLN A 72 17.36 -11.70 -17.33
CA GLN A 72 17.30 -12.07 -15.92
C GLN A 72 16.79 -10.93 -15.02
N SER A 73 17.21 -9.69 -15.28
CA SER A 73 16.72 -8.51 -14.54
C SER A 73 15.22 -8.28 -14.74
N SER A 74 14.71 -8.61 -15.93
CA SER A 74 13.27 -8.60 -16.21
C SER A 74 12.56 -9.70 -15.42
N CYS A 75 13.12 -10.92 -15.36
CA CYS A 75 12.59 -12.02 -14.55
C CYS A 75 12.50 -11.64 -13.07
N PHE A 76 13.55 -11.07 -12.47
CA PHE A 76 13.51 -10.64 -11.06
C PHE A 76 12.37 -9.67 -10.76
N ARG A 77 12.09 -8.73 -11.66
CA ARG A 77 10.96 -7.79 -11.50
C ARG A 77 9.62 -8.52 -11.60
N GLN A 78 9.47 -9.44 -12.54
CA GLN A 78 8.21 -10.18 -12.70
C GLN A 78 7.96 -11.16 -11.57
N GLU A 79 8.99 -11.85 -11.07
CA GLU A 79 8.92 -12.68 -9.88
C GLU A 79 8.52 -11.86 -8.66
N ALA A 80 9.13 -10.68 -8.46
CA ALA A 80 8.75 -9.78 -7.38
C ALA A 80 7.28 -9.34 -7.47
N ARG A 81 6.77 -9.04 -8.67
CA ARG A 81 5.34 -8.74 -8.85
C ARG A 81 4.45 -9.92 -8.51
N GLN A 82 4.81 -11.12 -8.98
CA GLN A 82 4.03 -12.32 -8.73
C GLN A 82 3.96 -12.63 -7.23
N VAL A 83 5.07 -12.49 -6.54
CA VAL A 83 5.16 -12.63 -5.08
C VAL A 83 4.27 -11.62 -4.38
N VAL A 84 4.38 -10.33 -4.72
CA VAL A 84 3.52 -9.29 -4.15
C VAL A 84 2.04 -9.62 -4.41
N ALA A 85 1.70 -10.00 -5.64
CA ALA A 85 0.33 -10.36 -6.02
C ALA A 85 -0.21 -11.53 -5.18
N GLN A 86 0.57 -12.59 -5.01
CA GLN A 86 0.20 -13.74 -4.18
C GLN A 86 -0.01 -13.33 -2.71
N CYS A 87 0.90 -12.54 -2.15
CA CYS A 87 0.82 -12.08 -0.76
C CYS A 87 -0.37 -11.18 -0.46
N VAL A 88 -1.00 -10.59 -1.48
CA VAL A 88 -2.19 -9.72 -1.31
C VAL A 88 -3.43 -10.27 -2.00
N ASN A 89 -3.41 -11.55 -2.41
CA ASN A 89 -4.53 -12.19 -3.12
C ASN A 89 -5.00 -11.40 -4.37
N ALA A 90 -4.05 -10.84 -5.12
CA ALA A 90 -4.30 -10.19 -6.40
C ALA A 90 -4.41 -11.23 -7.52
N ARG A 91 -5.43 -11.08 -8.37
CA ARG A 91 -5.71 -11.96 -9.50
C ARG A 91 -5.02 -11.45 -10.75
N VAL A 92 -3.73 -11.76 -10.87
CA VAL A 92 -2.93 -11.43 -12.06
C VAL A 92 -3.22 -12.43 -13.18
N SER A 93 -3.99 -12.00 -14.19
CA SER A 93 -4.22 -12.75 -15.44
C SER A 93 -3.94 -11.85 -16.63
N TYR A 94 -3.18 -12.33 -17.61
CA TYR A 94 -2.69 -11.51 -18.73
C TYR A 94 -3.77 -11.12 -19.76
N SER A 95 -4.93 -11.79 -19.75
CA SER A 95 -5.99 -11.62 -20.75
C SER A 95 -7.35 -11.17 -20.21
N ASP A 96 -7.49 -10.98 -18.89
CA ASP A 96 -8.77 -10.63 -18.27
C ASP A 96 -8.88 -9.11 -18.01
N LYS A 97 -10.00 -8.51 -18.43
CA LYS A 97 -10.37 -7.12 -18.08
C LYS A 97 -10.58 -6.93 -16.58
N HIS A 98 -10.85 -8.01 -15.84
CA HIS A 98 -10.99 -8.04 -14.40
C HIS A 98 -9.69 -8.41 -13.67
N SER A 99 -8.56 -8.49 -14.39
CA SER A 99 -7.25 -8.73 -13.79
C SER A 99 -6.82 -7.59 -12.87
N ASP A 100 -6.09 -7.97 -11.84
CA ASP A 100 -5.30 -7.04 -11.04
C ASP A 100 -3.92 -6.86 -11.67
N VAL A 101 -3.32 -5.71 -11.42
CA VAL A 101 -1.96 -5.38 -11.81
C VAL A 101 -1.18 -4.92 -10.60
N VAL A 102 0.10 -5.26 -10.57
CA VAL A 102 1.06 -4.77 -9.59
C VAL A 102 1.98 -3.79 -10.30
N ILE A 103 2.07 -2.55 -9.84
CA ILE A 103 2.91 -1.48 -10.38
C ILE A 103 3.88 -1.02 -9.28
N PHE A 104 5.16 -0.91 -9.62
CA PHE A 104 6.17 -0.29 -8.75
C PHE A 104 6.14 1.21 -8.98
N ALA A 105 5.73 1.95 -7.95
CA ALA A 105 5.34 3.34 -8.00
C ALA A 105 6.33 4.32 -7.36
N GLY A 106 7.62 4.00 -7.38
CA GLY A 106 8.67 4.91 -6.92
C GLY A 106 8.56 5.21 -5.43
N SER A 107 8.24 6.45 -5.05
CA SER A 107 8.32 6.94 -3.67
C SER A 107 7.16 6.47 -2.75
N GLY A 108 7.12 5.18 -2.43
CA GLY A 108 6.18 4.60 -1.47
C GLY A 108 4.70 4.74 -1.88
N SER A 109 3.82 4.75 -0.88
CA SER A 109 2.37 4.97 -1.05
C SER A 109 2.09 6.31 -1.73
N THR A 110 2.92 7.34 -1.51
CA THR A 110 2.79 8.66 -2.14
C THR A 110 2.85 8.58 -3.65
N GLY A 111 3.85 7.89 -4.21
CA GLY A 111 3.96 7.73 -5.66
C GLY A 111 2.86 6.84 -6.23
N ALA A 112 2.39 5.85 -5.47
CA ALA A 112 1.27 5.00 -5.86
C ALA A 112 -0.06 5.75 -6.01
N VAL A 113 -0.42 6.58 -5.03
CA VAL A 113 -1.67 7.34 -5.07
C VAL A 113 -1.62 8.52 -6.05
N ASP A 114 -0.47 9.18 -6.20
CA ASP A 114 -0.28 10.20 -7.26
C ASP A 114 -0.45 9.55 -8.65
N ARG A 115 0.12 8.37 -8.87
CA ARG A 115 -0.06 7.62 -10.12
C ARG A 115 -1.52 7.25 -10.37
N LEU A 116 -2.27 6.82 -9.35
CA LEU A 116 -3.71 6.59 -9.47
C LEU A 116 -4.46 7.88 -9.85
N ALA A 117 -4.19 8.99 -9.15
CA ALA A 117 -4.83 10.27 -9.43
C ALA A 117 -4.53 10.75 -10.86
N ARG A 118 -3.32 10.49 -11.37
CA ARG A 118 -2.93 10.79 -12.75
C ARG A 118 -3.59 9.89 -13.78
N ALA A 119 -3.59 8.58 -13.56
CA ALA A 119 -4.25 7.60 -14.43
C ALA A 119 -5.76 7.85 -14.55
N LEU A 120 -6.39 8.36 -13.50
CA LEU A 120 -7.81 8.76 -13.50
C LEU A 120 -8.07 10.16 -14.07
N GLY A 121 -7.03 10.89 -14.48
CA GLY A 121 -7.14 12.24 -15.03
C GLY A 121 -7.49 13.32 -14.00
N ALA A 122 -7.49 13.01 -12.70
CA ALA A 122 -7.88 13.96 -11.65
C ALA A 122 -6.92 15.17 -11.55
N HIS A 123 -5.67 15.00 -11.95
CA HIS A 123 -4.67 16.08 -12.02
C HIS A 123 -4.98 17.13 -13.11
N VAL A 124 -5.81 16.81 -14.10
CA VAL A 124 -6.14 17.72 -15.19
C VAL A 124 -7.25 18.68 -14.75
N PRO A 125 -7.05 20.01 -14.83
CA PRO A 125 -8.11 20.97 -14.55
C PRO A 125 -9.30 20.75 -15.48
N LEU A 126 -10.52 20.91 -14.95
CA LEU A 126 -11.70 20.91 -15.79
C LEU A 126 -11.73 22.16 -16.70
N PRO A 127 -12.37 22.09 -17.89
CA PRO A 127 -12.57 23.24 -18.75
C PRO A 127 -13.18 24.44 -18.00
N ARG A 128 -12.78 25.66 -18.40
CA ARG A 128 -13.35 26.90 -17.83
C ARG A 128 -14.88 26.87 -17.97
N GLY A 129 -15.58 27.15 -16.88
CA GLY A 129 -17.05 27.13 -16.83
C GLY A 129 -17.67 25.75 -16.61
N ALA A 130 -16.87 24.68 -16.46
CA ALA A 130 -17.41 23.37 -16.10
C ALA A 130 -18.22 23.44 -14.79
N PRO A 131 -19.44 22.89 -14.74
CA PRO A 131 -20.26 22.97 -13.54
C PRO A 131 -19.63 22.12 -12.43
N ARG A 132 -19.83 22.50 -11.16
CA ARG A 132 -19.30 21.76 -10.00
C ARG A 132 -19.63 20.26 -10.04
N ARG A 133 -20.78 19.88 -10.60
CA ARG A 133 -21.22 18.47 -10.77
C ARG A 133 -20.33 17.64 -11.71
N ALA A 134 -19.53 18.28 -12.57
CA ALA A 134 -18.61 17.59 -13.47
C ALA A 134 -17.31 17.16 -12.76
N ARG A 135 -17.06 17.64 -11.52
CA ARG A 135 -15.87 17.26 -10.75
C ARG A 135 -16.02 15.83 -10.20
N PRO A 136 -14.95 15.02 -10.18
CA PRO A 136 -14.95 13.80 -9.38
C PRO A 136 -15.07 14.14 -7.88
N VAL A 137 -15.56 13.19 -7.08
CA VAL A 137 -15.68 13.35 -5.62
C VAL A 137 -14.85 12.27 -4.94
N VAL A 138 -13.97 12.68 -4.03
CA VAL A 138 -13.10 11.80 -3.26
C VAL A 138 -13.48 11.89 -1.78
N PHE A 139 -13.93 10.77 -1.21
CA PHE A 139 -14.22 10.60 0.20
C PHE A 139 -12.96 10.12 0.92
N VAL A 140 -12.58 10.80 1.99
CA VAL A 140 -11.38 10.49 2.78
C VAL A 140 -11.75 10.32 4.25
N GLY A 141 -10.99 9.50 4.97
CA GLY A 141 -11.22 9.25 6.40
C GLY A 141 -10.69 10.37 7.30
N PRO A 142 -10.90 10.23 8.63
CA PRO A 142 -10.36 11.14 9.63
C PRO A 142 -8.86 10.94 9.89
N HIS A 143 -8.26 9.85 9.41
CA HIS A 143 -6.87 9.46 9.74
C HIS A 143 -5.92 9.46 8.55
N GLU A 144 -6.29 10.11 7.45
CA GLU A 144 -5.47 10.04 6.24
C GLU A 144 -4.10 10.65 6.44
N HIS A 145 -3.07 9.87 6.09
CA HIS A 145 -1.73 10.41 5.93
C HIS A 145 -1.73 11.45 4.80
N HIS A 146 -0.85 12.44 4.88
CA HIS A 146 -0.75 13.50 3.88
C HIS A 146 -0.55 12.96 2.46
N SER A 147 0.18 11.85 2.31
CA SER A 147 0.33 11.13 1.04
C SER A 147 -1.01 10.75 0.41
N ASN A 148 -1.99 10.32 1.20
CA ASN A 148 -3.32 9.92 0.73
C ASN A 148 -4.35 11.06 0.76
N LEU A 149 -3.94 12.29 1.04
CA LEU A 149 -4.86 13.44 1.15
C LEU A 149 -4.50 14.56 0.17
N LEU A 150 -3.23 14.95 0.14
CA LEU A 150 -2.78 16.10 -0.64
C LEU A 150 -2.95 15.92 -2.15
N PRO A 151 -2.64 14.74 -2.76
CA PRO A 151 -2.89 14.54 -4.19
C PRO A 151 -4.34 14.79 -4.60
N TRP A 152 -5.30 14.44 -3.74
CA TRP A 152 -6.71 14.71 -4.00
C TRP A 152 -7.09 16.17 -3.79
N ARG A 153 -6.51 16.85 -2.78
CA ARG A 153 -6.75 18.28 -2.54
C ARG A 153 -6.20 19.17 -3.65
N GLU A 154 -5.05 18.80 -4.21
CA GLU A 154 -4.40 19.50 -5.33
C GLU A 154 -4.96 19.07 -6.71
N SER A 155 -5.95 18.17 -6.74
CA SER A 155 -6.60 17.71 -7.96
C SER A 155 -7.85 18.53 -8.32
N CYS A 156 -8.46 18.22 -9.46
CA CYS A 156 -9.76 18.76 -9.85
C CYS A 156 -10.94 18.17 -9.05
N ALA A 157 -10.71 17.30 -8.06
CA ALA A 157 -11.75 16.66 -7.26
C ALA A 157 -12.35 17.55 -6.16
N ILE A 158 -13.59 17.22 -5.76
CA ILE A 158 -14.17 17.66 -4.51
C ILE A 158 -13.77 16.65 -3.43
N VAL A 159 -13.04 17.09 -2.41
CA VAL A 159 -12.66 16.25 -1.27
C VAL A 159 -13.70 16.36 -0.16
N VAL A 160 -14.21 15.23 0.32
CA VAL A 160 -15.22 15.12 1.37
C VAL A 160 -14.67 14.28 2.51
N THR A 161 -14.46 14.89 3.67
CA THR A 161 -13.98 14.17 4.85
C THR A 161 -15.12 13.48 5.57
N ILE A 162 -14.99 12.17 5.78
CA ILE A 162 -15.89 11.36 6.59
C ILE A 162 -15.45 11.43 8.05
N PRO A 163 -16.36 11.75 8.98
CA PRO A 163 -16.02 11.87 10.39
C PRO A 163 -15.67 10.51 11.01
N GLU A 164 -14.97 10.58 12.13
CA GLU A 164 -14.72 9.43 13.00
C GLU A 164 -16.04 8.94 13.64
N ASP A 165 -16.19 7.62 13.73
CA ASP A 165 -17.24 6.98 14.52
C ASP A 165 -16.78 6.88 15.97
N SER A 166 -17.49 7.56 16.87
CA SER A 166 -17.12 7.60 18.29
C SER A 166 -17.12 6.22 19.00
N ARG A 167 -17.76 5.19 18.42
CA ARG A 167 -17.74 3.83 18.99
C ARG A 167 -16.55 3.00 18.51
N THR A 168 -16.13 3.16 17.26
CA THR A 168 -15.05 2.33 16.69
C THR A 168 -13.72 3.06 16.64
N GLY A 169 -13.75 4.39 16.73
CA GLY A 169 -12.61 5.25 16.48
C GLY A 169 -12.20 5.32 15.01
N GLY A 170 -12.86 4.59 14.09
CA GLY A 170 -12.56 4.56 12.64
C GLY A 170 -13.53 5.38 11.81
N PRO A 171 -13.45 5.35 10.46
CA PRO A 171 -14.39 6.10 9.60
C PRO A 171 -15.85 5.69 9.83
N CYS A 172 -16.75 6.67 9.94
CA CYS A 172 -18.18 6.41 10.16
C CYS A 172 -18.90 5.98 8.87
N VAL A 173 -19.21 4.69 8.76
CA VAL A 173 -19.89 4.08 7.59
C VAL A 173 -21.25 4.73 7.29
N ARG A 174 -22.03 5.10 8.31
CA ARG A 174 -23.33 5.79 8.11
C ARG A 174 -23.14 7.17 7.47
N ALA A 175 -22.14 7.91 7.94
CA ALA A 175 -21.81 9.23 7.40
C ALA A 175 -21.29 9.12 5.97
N LEU A 176 -20.47 8.09 5.67
CA LEU A 176 -20.04 7.75 4.32
C LEU A 176 -21.23 7.48 3.39
N ALA A 177 -22.18 6.62 3.78
CA ALA A 177 -23.37 6.33 2.98
C ALA A 177 -24.20 7.61 2.69
N SER A 178 -24.36 8.46 3.70
CA SER A 178 -25.07 9.75 3.55
C SER A 178 -24.35 10.69 2.59
N ALA A 179 -23.02 10.74 2.65
CA ALA A 179 -22.19 11.54 1.76
C ALA A 179 -22.25 11.00 0.31
N LEU A 180 -22.14 9.69 0.11
CA LEU A 180 -22.28 9.05 -1.20
C LEU A 180 -23.63 9.38 -1.85
N ALA A 181 -24.73 9.24 -1.10
CA ALA A 181 -26.06 9.55 -1.59
C ALA A 181 -26.22 11.04 -2.00
N ARG A 182 -25.56 11.95 -1.28
CA ARG A 182 -25.55 13.39 -1.60
C ARG A 182 -24.82 13.70 -2.91
N TYR A 183 -23.75 12.97 -3.22
CA TYR A 183 -22.89 13.23 -4.38
C TYR A 183 -23.15 12.28 -5.58
N ARG A 184 -24.17 11.42 -5.51
CA ARG A 184 -24.51 10.39 -6.54
C ARG A 184 -24.61 10.85 -8.00
N HIS A 185 -24.77 12.15 -8.25
CA HIS A 185 -24.90 12.71 -9.60
C HIS A 185 -23.57 13.21 -10.19
N HIS A 186 -22.46 12.99 -9.49
CA HIS A 186 -21.11 13.24 -10.00
C HIS A 186 -20.63 12.06 -10.85
N PRO A 187 -19.77 12.31 -11.86
CA PRO A 187 -19.36 11.27 -12.82
C PRO A 187 -18.51 10.17 -12.20
N THR A 188 -17.74 10.49 -11.16
CA THR A 188 -16.84 9.56 -10.49
C THR A 188 -16.89 9.79 -8.99
N LEU A 189 -17.10 8.72 -8.24
CA LEU A 189 -17.03 8.69 -6.78
C LEU A 189 -15.88 7.76 -6.37
N ILE A 190 -15.03 8.21 -5.45
CA ILE A 190 -13.85 7.47 -4.99
C ILE A 190 -13.82 7.56 -3.47
N GLY A 191 -13.68 6.43 -2.79
CA GLY A 191 -13.22 6.39 -1.40
C GLY A 191 -11.73 6.11 -1.37
N SER A 192 -10.94 6.97 -0.70
CA SER A 192 -9.51 6.74 -0.48
C SER A 192 -9.24 6.78 1.01
N PHE A 193 -9.10 5.60 1.63
CA PHE A 193 -9.05 5.44 3.08
C PHE A 193 -7.79 4.75 3.56
N SER A 194 -7.30 5.15 4.73
CA SER A 194 -6.23 4.44 5.42
C SER A 194 -6.76 3.17 6.09
N ALA A 195 -6.11 2.03 5.85
CA ALA A 195 -6.48 0.76 6.48
C ALA A 195 -6.15 0.75 8.00
N ALA A 196 -5.16 1.54 8.41
CA ALA A 196 -4.82 1.78 9.81
C ALA A 196 -4.32 3.23 9.99
N SER A 197 -4.69 3.86 11.12
CA SER A 197 -4.12 5.14 11.52
C SER A 197 -2.65 4.98 11.90
N ASN A 198 -1.76 5.79 11.32
CA ASN A 198 -0.34 5.81 11.67
C ASN A 198 -0.07 6.49 13.03
N VAL A 199 -1.06 7.17 13.60
CA VAL A 199 -0.96 7.87 14.89
C VAL A 199 -1.58 7.05 16.01
N THR A 200 -2.83 6.63 15.81
CA THR A 200 -3.62 5.97 16.87
C THR A 200 -3.65 4.46 16.72
N GLY A 201 -3.15 3.88 15.63
CA GLY A 201 -3.18 2.43 15.38
C GLY A 201 -4.58 1.85 15.09
N VAL A 202 -5.63 2.66 15.09
CA VAL A 202 -7.01 2.22 14.81
C VAL A 202 -7.10 1.61 13.43
N LEU A 203 -7.67 0.40 13.34
CA LEU A 203 -7.96 -0.27 12.08
C LEU A 203 -9.31 0.17 11.53
N ALA A 204 -9.36 0.45 10.23
CA ALA A 204 -10.62 0.67 9.52
C ALA A 204 -11.32 -0.67 9.27
N ASP A 205 -12.66 -0.67 9.27
CA ASP A 205 -13.43 -1.81 8.77
C ASP A 205 -13.40 -1.80 7.24
N VAL A 206 -12.31 -2.31 6.70
CA VAL A 206 -11.98 -2.27 5.27
C VAL A 206 -13.13 -2.86 4.43
N ASN A 207 -13.68 -4.00 4.85
CA ASN A 207 -14.71 -4.69 4.08
C ASN A 207 -16.05 -3.93 4.13
N ALA A 208 -16.48 -3.45 5.31
CA ALA A 208 -17.74 -2.71 5.42
C ALA A 208 -17.70 -1.37 4.67
N ILE A 209 -16.58 -0.66 4.72
CA ILE A 209 -16.38 0.61 3.99
C ILE A 209 -16.38 0.34 2.47
N THR A 210 -15.64 -0.67 2.03
CA THR A 210 -15.56 -1.07 0.61
C THR A 210 -16.94 -1.46 0.06
N GLU A 211 -17.68 -2.29 0.78
CA GLU A 211 -19.04 -2.66 0.41
C GLU A 211 -19.94 -1.42 0.30
N THR A 212 -19.85 -0.51 1.25
CA THR A 212 -20.65 0.74 1.24
C THR A 212 -20.32 1.60 0.02
N LEU A 213 -19.06 1.70 -0.38
CA LEU A 213 -18.63 2.42 -1.58
C LEU A 213 -19.21 1.78 -2.84
N HIS A 214 -19.02 0.48 -3.02
CA HIS A 214 -19.47 -0.24 -4.20
C HIS A 214 -20.99 -0.26 -4.36
N LEU A 215 -21.75 -0.36 -3.27
CA LEU A 215 -23.22 -0.26 -3.29
C LEU A 215 -23.72 1.10 -3.81
N HIS A 216 -22.87 2.13 -3.81
CA HIS A 216 -23.17 3.45 -4.37
C HIS A 216 -22.43 3.74 -5.68
N GLY A 217 -21.82 2.72 -6.30
CA GLY A 217 -21.05 2.86 -7.54
C GLY A 217 -19.74 3.64 -7.39
N ALA A 218 -19.20 3.74 -6.17
CA ALA A 218 -17.92 4.40 -5.90
C ALA A 218 -16.77 3.40 -5.92
N LEU A 219 -15.58 3.86 -6.31
CA LEU A 219 -14.34 3.08 -6.26
C LEU A 219 -13.78 3.02 -4.83
N ALA A 220 -13.12 1.92 -4.47
CA ALA A 220 -12.51 1.70 -3.16
C ALA A 220 -10.98 1.60 -3.22
N PHE A 221 -10.31 2.66 -2.78
CA PHE A 221 -8.85 2.78 -2.70
C PHE A 221 -8.37 2.72 -1.24
N TRP A 222 -7.31 1.95 -0.99
CA TRP A 222 -6.83 1.70 0.36
C TRP A 222 -5.33 1.97 0.55
N ASP A 223 -5.01 2.85 1.50
CA ASP A 223 -3.64 3.06 1.97
C ASP A 223 -3.29 2.04 3.06
N TYR A 224 -2.39 1.12 2.72
CA TYR A 224 -1.85 0.14 3.64
C TYR A 224 -0.47 0.52 4.18
N ALA A 225 0.03 1.75 4.00
CA ALA A 225 1.35 2.16 4.48
C ALA A 225 1.60 1.81 5.96
N ALA A 226 0.67 2.17 6.84
CA ALA A 226 0.80 1.90 8.27
C ALA A 226 0.30 0.49 8.67
N ALA A 227 -0.50 -0.16 7.83
CA ALA A 227 -1.15 -1.42 8.14
C ALA A 227 -0.37 -2.64 7.64
N ALA A 228 0.23 -2.55 6.45
CA ALA A 228 0.87 -3.64 5.73
C ALA A 228 1.92 -4.43 6.51
N PRO A 229 2.72 -3.86 7.43
CA PRO A 229 3.65 -4.68 8.23
C PRO A 229 2.93 -5.61 9.22
N TYR A 230 1.69 -5.30 9.59
CA TYR A 230 1.02 -5.87 10.76
C TYR A 230 -0.20 -6.75 10.41
N VAL A 231 -1.01 -6.34 9.42
CA VAL A 231 -2.28 -6.98 9.11
C VAL A 231 -2.22 -7.80 7.81
N GLU A 232 -3.20 -8.68 7.60
CA GLU A 232 -3.40 -9.31 6.30
C GLU A 232 -3.87 -8.26 5.27
N MET A 233 -3.31 -8.36 4.07
CA MET A 233 -3.67 -7.56 2.92
C MET A 233 -4.43 -8.46 1.96
N ASP A 234 -5.63 -8.05 1.55
CA ASP A 234 -6.45 -8.87 0.67
C ASP A 234 -7.18 -7.99 -0.34
N MET A 235 -6.71 -8.05 -1.59
CA MET A 235 -7.25 -7.35 -2.75
C MET A 235 -8.63 -7.91 -3.17
N ASN A 236 -8.86 -9.22 -2.99
CA ASN A 236 -10.06 -9.92 -3.45
C ASN A 236 -10.61 -10.89 -2.39
N PRO A 237 -11.03 -10.38 -1.22
CA PRO A 237 -11.48 -11.24 -0.12
C PRO A 237 -12.74 -12.00 -0.49
N VAL A 238 -12.81 -13.23 0.01
CA VAL A 238 -13.99 -14.10 -0.14
C VAL A 238 -14.80 -14.02 1.14
N VAL A 239 -15.80 -13.12 1.16
CA VAL A 239 -16.67 -12.90 2.34
C VAL A 239 -18.08 -13.35 2.00
N PHE A 240 -18.66 -14.20 2.84
CA PHE A 240 -20.05 -14.62 2.71
C PHE A 240 -20.93 -13.79 3.65
N ASP A 241 -22.10 -13.37 3.17
CA ASP A 241 -23.10 -12.73 4.03
C ASP A 241 -23.53 -13.72 5.13
N PRO A 242 -23.43 -13.34 6.42
CA PRO A 242 -23.71 -14.27 7.52
C PRO A 242 -25.12 -14.84 7.53
N LYS A 243 -26.11 -14.09 7.01
CA LYS A 243 -27.53 -14.43 7.01
C LYS A 243 -27.93 -15.22 5.77
N THR A 244 -27.54 -14.75 4.59
CA THR A 244 -27.95 -15.33 3.30
C THR A 244 -27.01 -16.42 2.81
N LYS A 245 -25.80 -16.53 3.40
CA LYS A 245 -24.71 -17.42 2.96
C LYS A 245 -24.28 -17.23 1.51
N LYS A 246 -24.67 -16.13 0.87
CA LYS A 246 -24.23 -15.76 -0.48
C LYS A 246 -22.89 -15.06 -0.42
N LEU A 247 -22.06 -15.29 -1.42
CA LEU A 247 -20.82 -14.53 -1.60
C LEU A 247 -21.16 -13.05 -1.74
N ASN A 248 -20.47 -12.20 -0.98
CA ASN A 248 -20.55 -10.76 -1.12
C ASN A 248 -19.60 -10.32 -2.24
N PRO A 249 -20.10 -9.83 -3.39
CA PRO A 249 -19.25 -9.42 -4.50
C PRO A 249 -18.66 -8.02 -4.31
N ASN A 250 -19.01 -7.30 -3.23
CA ASN A 250 -18.74 -5.87 -3.09
C ASN A 250 -17.57 -5.57 -2.15
N VAL A 251 -16.74 -6.55 -1.77
CA VAL A 251 -15.66 -6.37 -0.78
C VAL A 251 -14.24 -6.38 -1.38
N TYR A 252 -14.12 -6.52 -2.71
CA TYR A 252 -12.83 -6.39 -3.42
C TYR A 252 -12.34 -4.95 -3.38
N LYS A 253 -11.04 -4.72 -3.54
CA LYS A 253 -10.50 -3.34 -3.60
C LYS A 253 -10.32 -2.97 -5.07
N ASP A 254 -10.61 -1.73 -5.43
CA ASP A 254 -10.26 -1.23 -6.77
C ASP A 254 -8.77 -0.91 -6.85
N ALA A 255 -8.22 -0.39 -5.75
CA ALA A 255 -6.79 -0.25 -5.59
C ALA A 255 -6.38 -0.37 -4.11
N MET A 256 -5.17 -0.85 -3.89
CA MET A 256 -4.50 -0.74 -2.62
C MET A 256 -3.03 -0.38 -2.85
N PHE A 257 -2.46 0.40 -1.96
CA PHE A 257 -1.08 0.84 -2.09
C PHE A 257 -0.34 0.77 -0.77
N VAL A 258 0.96 0.52 -0.88
CA VAL A 258 1.81 0.19 0.25
C VAL A 258 3.21 0.74 0.04
N SER A 259 3.84 1.04 1.15
CA SER A 259 5.23 1.48 1.24
C SER A 259 6.09 0.34 1.76
N PRO A 260 6.76 -0.46 0.89
CA PRO A 260 7.48 -1.64 1.32
C PRO A 260 8.63 -1.33 2.28
N HIS A 261 9.18 -0.11 2.27
CA HIS A 261 10.19 0.31 3.25
C HIS A 261 9.73 0.22 4.70
N LYS A 262 8.42 0.16 4.97
CA LYS A 262 7.85 -0.05 6.31
C LYS A 262 7.82 -1.51 6.73
N LEU A 263 7.97 -2.46 5.81
CA LEU A 263 8.11 -3.87 6.13
C LEU A 263 9.55 -4.17 6.59
N PRO A 264 9.75 -5.10 7.55
CA PRO A 264 11.07 -5.66 7.82
C PRO A 264 11.72 -6.22 6.54
N GLY A 265 12.93 -5.78 6.24
CA GLY A 265 13.66 -6.15 5.02
C GLY A 265 13.35 -5.30 3.79
N GLY A 266 12.37 -4.39 3.89
CA GLY A 266 11.95 -3.54 2.77
C GLY A 266 12.64 -2.18 2.57
N PRO A 267 13.47 -1.61 3.48
CA PRO A 267 14.13 -0.32 3.24
C PRO A 267 14.85 -0.25 1.88
N GLY A 268 14.67 0.85 1.14
CA GLY A 268 15.22 1.00 -0.22
C GLY A 268 14.43 0.28 -1.32
N SER A 269 13.17 -0.07 -1.05
CA SER A 269 12.23 -0.62 -2.04
C SER A 269 11.27 0.46 -2.57
N PRO A 270 10.79 0.36 -3.83
CA PRO A 270 9.81 1.27 -4.37
C PRO A 270 8.43 1.03 -3.74
N GLY A 271 7.57 2.03 -3.80
CA GLY A 271 6.15 1.91 -3.52
C GLY A 271 5.49 0.86 -4.40
N VAL A 272 4.45 0.23 -3.90
CA VAL A 272 3.70 -0.79 -4.62
C VAL A 272 2.25 -0.35 -4.71
N LEU A 273 1.74 -0.33 -5.93
CA LEU A 273 0.34 -0.13 -6.27
C LEU A 273 -0.22 -1.44 -6.80
N VAL A 274 -1.25 -1.97 -6.15
CA VAL A 274 -2.03 -3.10 -6.64
C VAL A 274 -3.41 -2.58 -7.01
N ALA A 275 -3.82 -2.73 -8.26
CA ALA A 275 -5.00 -2.07 -8.78
C ALA A 275 -5.72 -2.92 -9.82
N LYS A 276 -7.02 -2.69 -9.98
CA LYS A 276 -7.79 -3.25 -11.10
C LYS A 276 -7.22 -2.69 -12.40
N ARG A 277 -6.92 -3.56 -13.37
CA ARG A 277 -6.42 -3.18 -14.70
C ARG A 277 -7.32 -2.13 -15.37
N SER A 278 -8.63 -2.22 -15.13
CA SER A 278 -9.64 -1.31 -15.69
C SER A 278 -9.43 0.15 -15.32
N LEU A 279 -8.67 0.47 -14.26
CA LEU A 279 -8.39 1.87 -13.87
C LEU A 279 -7.42 2.59 -14.82
N PHE A 280 -6.64 1.85 -15.62
CA PHE A 280 -5.61 2.40 -16.51
C PHE A 280 -6.14 2.57 -17.94
N GLN A 281 -7.00 3.57 -18.14
CA GLN A 281 -7.56 3.93 -19.46
C GLN A 281 -6.98 5.23 -20.03
N ASN A 282 -6.14 5.94 -19.28
CA ASN A 282 -5.48 7.18 -19.69
C ASN A 282 -4.67 7.01 -20.97
N ASP A 283 -4.75 7.97 -21.91
CA ASP A 283 -4.02 7.95 -23.19
C ASP A 283 -2.53 8.28 -23.06
N VAL A 284 -2.21 9.15 -22.10
CA VAL A 284 -0.84 9.53 -21.74
C VAL A 284 -0.51 8.87 -20.40
N PRO A 285 0.60 8.11 -20.27
CA PRO A 285 0.99 7.50 -19.01
C PRO A 285 1.23 8.55 -17.93
N SER A 286 1.14 8.15 -16.65
CA SER A 286 1.33 9.08 -15.52
C SER A 286 2.73 9.71 -15.45
N GLU A 287 3.71 9.06 -16.07
CA GLU A 287 5.10 9.49 -16.14
C GLU A 287 5.67 9.19 -17.54
N PRO A 288 5.43 10.06 -18.54
CA PRO A 288 5.97 9.88 -19.88
C PRO A 288 7.49 9.90 -19.91
N GLY A 289 8.11 8.93 -20.58
CA GLY A 289 9.56 8.85 -20.69
C GLY A 289 10.05 7.58 -21.39
N GLY A 290 11.36 7.30 -21.29
CA GLY A 290 11.95 6.06 -21.77
C GLY A 290 11.22 4.83 -21.21
N GLY A 291 11.10 3.76 -21.99
CA GLY A 291 10.36 2.56 -21.58
C GLY A 291 8.83 2.63 -21.69
N THR A 292 8.24 3.82 -21.86
CA THR A 292 6.78 3.98 -22.06
C THR A 292 6.35 3.99 -23.53
N VAL A 293 7.31 4.23 -24.42
CA VAL A 293 7.09 4.46 -25.86
C VAL A 293 7.41 3.22 -26.69
N PHE A 294 6.60 2.98 -27.71
CA PHE A 294 6.89 2.04 -28.78
C PHE A 294 7.86 2.65 -29.80
N PHE A 295 7.64 3.92 -30.16
CA PHE A 295 8.44 4.63 -31.17
C PHE A 295 8.37 6.15 -30.97
N VAL A 296 9.44 6.86 -31.35
CA VAL A 296 9.58 8.31 -31.24
C VAL A 296 10.25 8.84 -32.51
N THR A 297 9.74 9.96 -33.03
CA THR A 297 10.32 10.75 -34.13
C THR A 297 10.65 12.17 -33.64
N GLY A 298 11.24 13.00 -34.49
CA GLY A 298 11.45 14.41 -34.16
C GLY A 298 10.15 15.22 -33.97
N ALA A 299 9.01 14.77 -34.50
CA ALA A 299 7.75 15.51 -34.47
C ALA A 299 6.63 14.85 -33.65
N ASP A 300 6.74 13.55 -33.37
CA ASP A 300 5.67 12.76 -32.75
C ASP A 300 6.17 11.49 -32.06
N HIS A 301 5.33 10.84 -31.28
CA HIS A 301 5.61 9.60 -30.56
C HIS A 301 4.38 8.70 -30.45
N ARG A 302 4.62 7.40 -30.25
CA ARG A 302 3.56 6.42 -29.96
C ARG A 302 3.90 5.66 -28.69
N TYR A 303 3.01 5.69 -27.71
CA TYR A 303 3.15 4.89 -26.49
C TYR A 303 2.95 3.39 -26.75
N LEU A 304 3.42 2.56 -25.82
CA LEU A 304 3.07 1.15 -25.78
C LEU A 304 1.55 0.97 -25.76
N SER A 305 1.05 -0.04 -26.46
CA SER A 305 -0.37 -0.38 -26.52
C SER A 305 -0.89 -0.92 -25.19
N ASN A 306 -0.03 -1.61 -24.42
CA ASN A 306 -0.36 -2.03 -23.07
C ASN A 306 -0.29 -0.83 -22.11
N ARG A 307 -1.45 -0.28 -21.78
CA ARG A 307 -1.60 0.91 -20.91
C ARG A 307 -0.99 0.73 -19.53
N VAL A 308 -0.90 -0.50 -19.02
CA VAL A 308 -0.32 -0.79 -17.70
C VAL A 308 1.21 -0.79 -17.74
N GLU A 309 1.81 -1.38 -18.77
CA GLU A 309 3.28 -1.45 -18.89
C GLU A 309 3.92 -0.06 -18.97
N ARG A 310 3.25 0.89 -19.63
CA ARG A 310 3.72 2.26 -19.75
C ARG A 310 3.55 3.12 -18.48
N GLU A 311 2.94 2.60 -17.41
CA GLU A 311 2.85 3.33 -16.14
C GLU A 311 4.15 3.28 -15.32
N GLU A 312 5.18 2.59 -15.80
CA GLU A 312 6.50 2.53 -15.18
C GLU A 312 7.57 3.11 -16.11
N GLY A 313 7.45 4.40 -16.40
CA GLY A 313 8.43 5.12 -17.20
C GLY A 313 9.78 5.26 -16.52
N GLY A 314 10.83 5.30 -17.35
CA GLY A 314 12.21 5.45 -16.93
C GLY A 314 12.92 4.11 -16.65
N THR A 315 14.14 4.21 -16.14
CA THR A 315 14.92 3.04 -15.73
C THR A 315 14.27 2.40 -14.51
N ALA A 316 13.89 1.14 -14.66
CA ALA A 316 13.30 0.32 -13.63
C ALA A 316 14.20 0.18 -12.38
N ASP A 317 13.64 0.38 -11.18
CA ASP A 317 14.29 0.01 -9.91
C ASP A 317 14.24 -1.52 -9.71
N ILE A 318 15.10 -2.25 -10.42
CA ILE A 318 15.15 -3.73 -10.41
C ILE A 318 15.50 -4.25 -9.01
N VAL A 319 16.52 -3.68 -8.38
CA VAL A 319 17.03 -4.14 -7.08
C VAL A 319 16.01 -3.86 -5.98
N GLY A 320 15.43 -2.67 -5.95
CA GLY A 320 14.37 -2.33 -5.00
C GLY A 320 13.11 -3.16 -5.23
N SER A 321 12.74 -3.46 -6.48
CA SER A 321 11.60 -4.34 -6.77
C SER A 321 11.82 -5.76 -6.23
N ALA A 322 13.01 -6.34 -6.48
CA ALA A 322 13.37 -7.64 -5.91
C ALA A 322 13.34 -7.62 -4.38
N ARG A 323 13.84 -6.54 -3.76
CA ARG A 323 13.79 -6.34 -2.30
C ARG A 323 12.35 -6.26 -1.78
N ALA A 324 11.46 -5.57 -2.49
CA ALA A 324 10.04 -5.52 -2.15
C ALA A 324 9.44 -6.93 -2.13
N GLY A 325 9.65 -7.72 -3.18
CA GLY A 325 9.19 -9.11 -3.23
C GLY A 325 9.68 -9.95 -2.03
N LEU A 326 10.97 -9.87 -1.71
CA LEU A 326 11.55 -10.56 -0.56
C LEU A 326 10.95 -10.11 0.79
N ALA A 327 10.73 -8.80 0.98
CA ALA A 327 10.10 -8.28 2.19
C ALA A 327 8.65 -8.79 2.37
N PHE A 328 7.90 -8.89 1.27
CA PHE A 328 6.57 -9.51 1.29
C PHE A 328 6.63 -11.01 1.62
N GLN A 329 7.60 -11.75 1.07
CA GLN A 329 7.81 -13.16 1.44
C GLN A 329 8.14 -13.32 2.93
N VAL A 330 9.00 -12.46 3.48
CA VAL A 330 9.32 -12.50 4.91
C VAL A 330 8.06 -12.32 5.75
N LYS A 331 7.23 -11.30 5.44
CA LYS A 331 5.96 -11.12 6.15
C LYS A 331 5.05 -12.34 6.02
N ALA A 332 4.88 -12.85 4.80
CA ALA A 332 4.02 -14.01 4.55
C ALA A 332 4.49 -15.26 5.29
N ALA A 333 5.80 -15.50 5.35
CA ALA A 333 6.41 -16.63 6.05
C ALA A 333 6.26 -16.55 7.58
N VAL A 334 6.29 -15.34 8.16
CA VAL A 334 6.00 -15.13 9.59
C VAL A 334 4.49 -15.24 9.87
N GLY A 335 3.66 -14.72 8.96
CA GLY A 335 2.20 -14.74 9.01
C GLY A 335 1.62 -13.64 9.90
N ALA A 336 0.55 -12.96 9.45
CA ALA A 336 -0.03 -11.87 10.23
C ALA A 336 -0.65 -12.34 11.55
N GLY A 337 -1.08 -13.60 11.63
CA GLY A 337 -1.61 -14.16 12.88
C GLY A 337 -0.56 -14.18 14.01
N LEU A 338 0.69 -14.55 13.71
CA LEU A 338 1.78 -14.50 14.70
C LEU A 338 2.15 -13.05 15.02
N ILE A 339 2.24 -12.20 13.99
CA ILE A 339 2.53 -10.76 14.17
C ILE A 339 1.50 -10.13 15.10
N ALA A 340 0.21 -10.33 14.85
CA ALA A 340 -0.88 -9.79 15.66
C ALA A 340 -0.81 -10.26 17.13
N ARG A 341 -0.49 -11.53 17.39
CA ARG A 341 -0.30 -12.05 18.76
C ARG A 341 0.89 -11.38 19.45
N ALA A 342 2.01 -11.22 18.74
CA ALA A 342 3.21 -10.61 19.28
C ALA A 342 3.00 -9.11 19.57
N GLU A 343 2.36 -8.38 18.65
CA GLU A 343 2.00 -6.98 18.80
C GLU A 343 1.06 -6.75 19.97
N ARG A 344 0.02 -7.57 20.13
CA ARG A 344 -0.88 -7.48 21.31
C ARG A 344 -0.11 -7.61 22.62
N ARG A 345 0.79 -8.59 22.73
CA ARG A 345 1.61 -8.77 23.94
C ARG A 345 2.49 -7.54 24.24
N LEU A 346 3.14 -7.00 23.22
CA LEU A 346 4.00 -5.82 23.37
C LEU A 346 3.20 -4.58 23.73
N ARG A 347 2.08 -4.35 23.03
CA ARG A 347 1.15 -3.26 23.28
C ARG A 347 0.62 -3.30 24.70
N ASP A 348 0.10 -4.44 25.16
CA ASP A 348 -0.50 -4.55 26.50
C ASP A 348 0.53 -4.25 27.60
N THR A 349 1.77 -4.71 27.41
CA THR A 349 2.88 -4.41 28.31
C THR A 349 3.22 -2.92 28.31
N LEU A 350 3.40 -2.32 27.12
CA LEU A 350 3.76 -0.92 26.97
C LEU A 350 2.65 0.01 27.49
N PHE A 351 1.42 -0.20 27.05
CA PHE A 351 0.28 0.63 27.40
C PHE A 351 -0.07 0.48 28.87
N GLY A 352 0.03 -0.72 29.45
CA GLY A 352 -0.15 -0.92 30.89
C GLY A 352 0.87 -0.11 31.71
N SER A 353 2.13 -0.08 31.28
CA SER A 353 3.18 0.71 31.94
C SER A 353 2.98 2.22 31.77
N LEU A 354 2.69 2.68 30.54
CA LEU A 354 2.53 4.11 30.26
C LEU A 354 1.25 4.67 30.91
N ALA A 355 0.14 3.93 30.90
CA ALA A 355 -1.12 4.36 31.49
C ALA A 355 -1.05 4.50 33.02
N ALA A 356 -0.11 3.81 33.68
CA ALA A 356 0.12 3.96 35.11
C ALA A 356 0.76 5.31 35.48
N ASN A 357 1.30 6.06 34.51
CA ASN A 357 1.90 7.37 34.75
C ASN A 357 0.86 8.49 34.50
N PRO A 358 0.43 9.23 35.55
CA PRO A 358 -0.60 10.27 35.41
C PRO A 358 -0.16 11.48 34.57
N ARG A 359 1.14 11.59 34.24
CA ARG A 359 1.69 12.65 33.38
C ARG A 359 1.71 12.27 31.90
N ILE A 360 1.30 11.05 31.55
CA ILE A 360 1.26 10.55 30.18
C ILE A 360 -0.20 10.42 29.74
N VAL A 361 -0.52 11.03 28.59
CA VAL A 361 -1.82 10.87 27.94
C VAL A 361 -1.64 9.98 26.72
N LEU A 362 -2.29 8.82 26.72
CA LEU A 362 -2.34 7.93 25.57
C LEU A 362 -3.48 8.35 24.64
N LEU A 363 -3.14 8.55 23.36
CA LEU A 363 -4.11 8.84 22.30
C LEU A 363 -4.65 7.54 21.69
N GLY A 364 -5.85 7.59 21.12
CA GLY A 364 -6.53 6.44 20.53
C GLY A 364 -7.57 5.81 21.47
N PRO A 365 -8.22 4.71 21.04
CA PRO A 365 -9.30 4.09 21.80
C PRO A 365 -8.77 3.42 23.07
N ARG A 366 -9.54 3.53 24.16
CA ARG A 366 -9.24 2.85 25.44
C ARG A 366 -9.45 1.33 25.38
N THR A 367 -10.30 0.89 24.46
CA THR A 367 -10.61 -0.52 24.19
C THR A 367 -10.39 -0.81 22.72
N TRP A 368 -9.55 -1.80 22.43
CA TRP A 368 -9.23 -2.22 21.08
C TRP A 368 -10.14 -3.36 20.66
N LYS A 369 -10.72 -3.29 19.47
CA LYS A 369 -11.37 -4.46 18.85
C LYS A 369 -10.29 -5.38 18.27
N GLU A 370 -10.48 -6.68 18.46
CA GLU A 370 -9.61 -7.72 17.90
C GLU A 370 -9.81 -7.92 16.39
#